data_AF-A0A9J5W313-F1
#
_entry.id   AF-A0A9J5W313-F1
#
_cell.length_a   1.000
_cell.length_b   1.000
_cell.length_c   1.000
_cell.angle_alpha   90.00
_cell.angle_beta   90.00
_cell.angle_gamma   90.00
#
_symmetry.space_group_name_H-M   'P 1'
#
loop_
_entity.id
_entity.type
_entity.pdbx_description
1 polymer ?
#
loop_
_entity_poly.entity_id
_entity_poly.type
_entity_poly.pdbx_seq_one_letter_code
_entity_poly.pdbx_strand_id
1 'polypeptide(L)'
;MAKTYRKEDFEKLMAKVIKIDNRVKMYLEDASYEKWSRVHATVNRGRVMTSNIEECINGYLVEARQLHIIQFLEEVIVLFGSWNSKNREIASYTKETLGKRFEKLLIINASKCSKMQITINQLHWQTLMKFL
;
A
#
# COMPACT_ATOMS: atom_id res chain seq x y z
N MET A 1 -16.02 3.65 16.78
CA MET A 1 -15.87 2.21 16.98
C MET A 1 -15.04 1.57 15.86
N ALA A 2 -15.43 1.69 14.59
CA ALA A 2 -14.63 1.15 13.48
C ALA A 2 -13.17 1.65 13.42
N LYS A 3 -12.93 2.90 13.83
CA LYS A 3 -11.61 3.57 13.78
C LYS A 3 -10.78 3.48 15.06
N THR A 4 -11.26 2.82 16.12
CA THR A 4 -10.51 2.74 17.38
C THR A 4 -9.28 1.85 17.23
N TYR A 5 -8.17 2.29 17.82
CA TYR A 5 -6.91 1.54 17.80
C TYR A 5 -6.69 0.69 19.05
N ARG A 6 -7.34 1.05 20.17
CA ARG A 6 -7.27 0.32 21.44
C ARG A 6 -8.56 -0.45 21.69
N LYS A 7 -8.43 -1.65 22.25
CA LYS A 7 -9.56 -2.53 22.56
C LYS A 7 -10.47 -1.91 23.61
N GLU A 8 -9.89 -1.26 24.62
CA GLU A 8 -10.62 -0.54 25.66
C GLU A 8 -11.55 0.55 25.11
N ASP A 9 -11.09 1.32 24.12
CA ASP A 9 -11.90 2.37 23.49
C ASP A 9 -13.03 1.77 22.65
N PHE A 10 -12.77 0.65 21.98
CA PHE A 10 -13.79 -0.11 21.26
C PHE A 10 -14.89 -0.60 22.22
N GLU A 11 -14.51 -1.24 23.32
CA GLU A 11 -15.43 -1.79 24.32
C GLU A 11 -16.26 -0.68 24.99
N LYS A 12 -15.65 0.46 25.34
CA LYS A 12 -16.37 1.63 25.87
C LYS A 12 -17.43 2.14 24.89
N LEU A 13 -17.12 2.19 23.59
CA LEU A 13 -18.09 2.58 22.58
C LEU A 13 -19.17 1.52 22.38
N MET A 14 -18.82 0.23 22.43
CA MET A 14 -19.77 -0.86 22.30
C MET A 14 -20.76 -0.88 23.46
N ALA A 15 -20.29 -0.65 24.69
CA ALA A 15 -21.16 -0.50 25.85
C ALA A 15 -22.19 0.63 25.68
N LYS A 16 -21.80 1.74 25.05
CA LYS A 16 -22.74 2.83 24.72
C LYS A 16 -23.79 2.39 23.68
N VAL A 17 -23.38 1.64 22.65
CA VAL A 17 -24.31 1.12 21.62
C VAL A 17 -25.30 0.13 22.23
N ILE A 18 -24.84 -0.79 23.07
CA ILE A 18 -25.69 -1.76 23.79
C ILE A 18 -26.74 -1.04 24.63
N LYS A 19 -26.35 0.05 25.30
CA LYS A 19 -27.26 0.86 26.12
C LYS A 19 -28.34 1.56 25.29
N ILE A 20 -28.05 1.88 24.02
CA ILE A 20 -29.01 2.49 23.11
C ILE A 20 -29.96 1.42 22.56
N ASP A 21 -29.41 0.37 21.96
CA ASP A 21 -30.16 -0.78 21.46
C ASP A 21 -29.23 -2.00 21.29
N ASN A 22 -29.53 -3.06 22.03
CA ASN A 22 -28.77 -4.31 21.97
C ASN A 22 -28.90 -5.01 20.61
N ARG A 23 -29.95 -4.77 19.83
CA ARG A 23 -30.10 -5.33 18.47
C ARG A 23 -29.01 -4.83 17.53
N VAL A 24 -28.54 -3.61 17.72
CA VAL A 24 -27.44 -3.04 16.94
C VAL A 24 -26.14 -3.78 17.22
N LYS A 25 -25.89 -4.20 18.48
CA LYS A 25 -24.74 -5.06 18.80
C LYS A 25 -24.82 -6.37 18.03
N MET A 26 -25.97 -7.05 18.05
CA MET A 26 -26.15 -8.33 17.36
C MET A 26 -25.87 -8.21 15.87
N TYR A 27 -26.43 -7.18 15.22
CA TYR A 27 -26.16 -6.90 13.81
C TYR A 27 -24.67 -6.65 13.53
N LEU A 28 -24.00 -5.90 14.40
CA LEU A 28 -22.57 -5.60 14.27
C LEU A 28 -21.67 -6.83 14.49
N GLU A 29 -22.11 -7.78 15.33
CA GLU A 29 -21.48 -9.09 15.52
C GLU A 29 -21.65 -9.97 14.29
N ASP A 30 -22.87 -10.05 13.75
CA ASP A 30 -23.17 -10.81 12.51
C ASP A 30 -22.37 -10.28 11.32
N ALA A 31 -22.21 -8.95 11.23
CA ALA A 31 -21.35 -8.31 10.24
C ALA A 31 -19.85 -8.63 10.41
N SER A 32 -19.48 -9.38 11.46
CA SER A 32 -18.13 -9.83 11.82
C SER A 32 -17.17 -8.67 12.11
N TYR A 33 -16.75 -8.52 13.37
CA TYR A 33 -15.87 -7.42 13.77
C TYR A 33 -14.58 -7.30 12.95
N GLU A 34 -13.99 -8.42 12.53
CA GLU A 34 -12.78 -8.44 11.69
C GLU A 34 -12.96 -7.74 10.32
N LYS A 35 -14.21 -7.63 9.84
CA LYS A 35 -14.55 -7.04 8.55
C LYS A 35 -14.64 -5.51 8.59
N TRP A 36 -14.92 -4.91 9.75
CA TRP A 36 -15.20 -3.47 9.82
C TRP A 36 -14.51 -2.76 10.99
N SER A 37 -14.15 -3.48 12.06
CA SER A 37 -13.45 -2.92 13.21
C SER A 37 -11.95 -3.06 13.06
N ARG A 38 -11.25 -1.92 13.08
CA ARG A 38 -9.79 -1.87 12.95
C ARG A 38 -9.06 -2.63 14.06
N VAL A 39 -9.58 -2.61 15.29
CA VAL A 39 -8.94 -3.31 16.43
C VAL A 39 -9.09 -4.83 16.36
N HIS A 40 -10.08 -5.32 15.62
CA HIS A 40 -10.33 -6.75 15.41
C HIS A 40 -9.83 -7.23 14.04
N ALA A 41 -9.25 -6.37 13.21
CA ALA A 41 -8.77 -6.75 11.90
C ALA A 41 -7.55 -7.69 12.04
N THR A 42 -7.64 -8.87 11.43
CA THR A 42 -6.57 -9.87 11.38
C THR A 42 -5.34 -9.40 10.60
N VAL A 43 -5.53 -8.45 9.69
CA VAL A 43 -4.50 -7.78 8.92
C VAL A 43 -4.54 -6.28 9.22
N ASN A 44 -3.37 -5.64 9.29
CA ASN A 44 -3.26 -4.22 9.59
C ASN A 44 -3.84 -3.35 8.44
N ARG A 45 -5.16 -3.16 8.45
CA ARG A 45 -5.92 -2.41 7.41
C ARG A 45 -5.55 -0.93 7.35
N GLY A 46 -5.00 -0.38 8.44
CA GLY A 46 -4.47 1.00 8.44
C GLY A 46 -3.34 1.20 7.43
N ARG A 47 -2.64 0.13 7.05
CA ARG A 47 -1.57 0.14 6.05
C ARG A 47 -2.04 -0.18 4.63
N VAL A 48 -3.24 -0.75 4.47
CA VAL A 48 -3.82 -1.20 3.19
C VAL A 48 -4.83 -0.19 2.62
N MET A 49 -5.20 0.84 3.38
CA MET A 49 -5.88 2.03 2.86
C MET A 49 -4.90 2.90 2.06
N THR A 50 -4.38 2.37 0.95
CA THR A 50 -3.44 3.03 0.04
C THR A 50 -4.14 3.61 -1.18
N SER A 51 -5.39 4.08 -1.06
CA SER A 51 -5.96 4.94 -2.11
C SER A 51 -5.01 6.11 -2.37
N ASN A 52 -4.33 6.60 -1.32
CA ASN A 52 -3.34 7.67 -1.43
C ASN A 52 -2.16 7.34 -2.36
N ILE A 53 -1.72 6.08 -2.50
CA ILE A 53 -0.57 5.78 -3.39
C ILE A 53 -1.04 5.81 -4.85
N GLU A 54 -2.15 5.13 -5.14
CA GLU A 54 -2.74 5.10 -6.48
C GLU A 54 -3.22 6.49 -6.90
N GLU A 55 -3.86 7.24 -6.00
CA GLU A 55 -4.28 8.63 -6.21
C GLU A 55 -3.09 9.57 -6.41
N CYS A 56 -2.02 9.46 -5.61
CA CYS A 56 -0.81 10.27 -5.81
C CYS A 56 -0.13 9.97 -7.14
N ILE A 57 0.00 8.69 -7.53
CA ILE A 57 0.60 8.31 -8.81
C ILE A 57 -0.29 8.80 -9.97
N ASN A 58 -1.60 8.58 -9.88
CA ASN A 58 -2.55 9.00 -10.91
C ASN A 58 -2.66 10.52 -11.05
N GLY A 59 -2.51 11.25 -9.94
CA GLY A 59 -2.48 12.70 -9.89
C GLY A 59 -1.19 13.27 -10.49
N TYR A 60 -0.04 12.65 -10.23
CA TYR A 60 1.23 13.06 -10.84
C TYR A 60 1.25 12.81 -12.36
N LEU A 61 0.70 11.66 -12.79
CA LEU A 61 0.72 11.24 -14.19
C LEU A 61 -0.50 11.70 -15.00
N VAL A 62 -1.36 12.57 -14.45
CA VAL A 62 -2.62 12.97 -15.09
C VAL A 62 -2.41 13.59 -16.47
N GLU A 63 -1.46 14.52 -16.58
CA GLU A 63 -1.10 15.17 -17.85
C GLU A 63 -0.24 14.27 -18.73
N ALA A 64 0.66 13.49 -18.12
CA ALA A 64 1.53 12.57 -18.85
C ALA A 64 0.74 11.51 -19.65
N ARG A 65 -0.49 11.16 -19.22
CA ARG A 65 -1.38 10.24 -19.97
C ARG A 65 -1.79 10.76 -21.35
N GLN A 66 -1.66 12.05 -21.62
CA GLN A 66 -1.94 12.65 -22.93
C GLN A 66 -0.74 12.53 -23.88
N LEU A 67 0.43 12.14 -23.37
CA LEU A 67 1.64 11.99 -24.16
C LEU A 67 1.65 10.66 -24.95
N HIS A 68 2.51 10.58 -25.96
CA HIS A 68 2.79 9.31 -26.62
C HIS A 68 3.42 8.31 -25.64
N ILE A 69 3.23 7.01 -25.90
CA ILE A 69 3.64 5.93 -24.99
C ILE A 69 5.10 6.02 -24.52
N ILE A 70 6.02 6.43 -25.41
CA ILE A 70 7.44 6.58 -25.06
C ILE A 70 7.65 7.68 -24.03
N GLN A 71 7.06 8.86 -24.27
CA GLN A 71 7.17 10.01 -23.39
C GLN A 71 6.47 9.78 -22.05
N PHE A 72 5.32 9.08 -22.06
CA PHE A 72 4.66 8.65 -20.83
C PHE A 72 5.57 7.74 -19.98
N LEU A 73 6.26 6.78 -20.60
CA LEU A 73 7.18 5.89 -19.89
C LEU A 73 8.38 6.64 -19.32
N GLU A 74 8.90 7.66 -20.02
CA GLU A 74 9.95 8.53 -19.51
C GLU A 74 9.50 9.25 -18.23
N GLU A 75 8.30 9.83 -18.21
CA GLU A 75 7.72 10.48 -17.03
C GLU A 75 7.56 9.50 -15.84
N VAL A 76 7.14 8.27 -16.11
CA VAL A 76 7.04 7.21 -15.10
C VAL A 76 8.41 6.86 -14.52
N ILE A 77 9.43 6.72 -15.37
CA ILE A 77 10.81 6.43 -14.92
C ILE A 77 11.34 7.57 -14.05
N VAL A 78 11.11 8.83 -14.44
CA VAL A 78 11.52 10.02 -13.66
C VAL A 78 10.84 10.04 -12.30
N LEU A 79 9.52 9.82 -12.23
CA LEU A 79 8.75 9.77 -11.00
C LEU A 79 9.33 8.73 -10.02
N PHE A 80 9.47 7.48 -10.46
CA PHE A 80 9.97 6.40 -9.61
C PHE A 80 11.45 6.58 -9.28
N GLY A 81 12.26 7.13 -10.20
CA GLY A 81 13.66 7.45 -9.98
C GLY A 81 13.84 8.47 -8.85
N SER A 82 13.09 9.58 -8.91
CA SER A 82 13.10 10.64 -7.91
C SER A 82 12.63 10.13 -6.54
N TRP A 83 11.50 9.40 -6.51
CA TRP A 83 10.96 8.82 -5.29
C TRP A 83 11.94 7.84 -4.61
N ASN A 84 12.56 6.95 -5.38
CA ASN A 84 13.57 6.03 -4.86
C ASN A 84 14.80 6.76 -4.31
N SER A 85 15.27 7.79 -5.00
CA SER A 85 16.41 8.60 -4.54
C SER A 85 16.10 9.28 -3.20
N LYS A 86 14.93 9.90 -3.07
CA LYS A 86 14.49 10.54 -1.82
C LYS A 86 14.30 9.55 -0.68
N ASN A 87 13.76 8.37 -0.96
CA ASN A 87 13.63 7.31 0.04
C ASN A 87 14.98 6.76 0.51
N ARG A 88 15.96 6.61 -0.40
CA ARG A 88 17.33 6.22 -0.03
C ARG A 88 17.99 7.27 0.86
N GLU A 89 17.82 8.54 0.54
CA GLU A 89 18.31 9.66 1.35
C GLU A 89 17.71 9.60 2.76
N ILE A 90 16.38 9.51 2.89
CA ILE A 90 15.71 9.39 4.20
C ILE A 90 16.20 8.16 4.97
N ALA A 91 16.33 7.01 4.30
CA ALA A 91 16.83 5.79 4.92
C ALA A 91 18.26 5.95 5.44
N SER A 92 19.11 6.71 4.74
CA SER A 92 20.49 6.99 5.19
C SER A 92 20.58 7.73 6.51
N TYR A 93 19.58 8.57 6.82
CA TYR A 93 19.48 9.30 8.08
C TYR A 93 18.74 8.53 9.18
N THR A 94 18.05 7.45 8.83
CA THR A 94 17.25 6.66 9.77
C THR A 94 18.14 5.65 10.50
N LYS A 95 18.25 5.79 11.83
CA LYS A 95 19.05 4.88 12.69
C LYS A 95 18.28 3.65 13.18
N GLU A 96 16.97 3.62 12.98
CA GLU A 96 16.13 2.52 13.43
C GLU A 96 16.27 1.32 12.48
N THR A 97 16.64 0.18 13.05
CA THR A 97 16.62 -1.11 12.37
C THR A 97 15.19 -1.62 12.26
N LEU A 98 14.86 -2.24 11.13
CA LEU A 98 13.57 -2.90 10.98
C LEU A 98 13.51 -4.07 11.97
N GLY A 99 12.30 -4.47 12.40
CA GLY A 99 12.17 -5.68 13.22
C GLY A 99 12.80 -6.89 12.51
N LYS A 100 13.48 -7.78 13.25
CA LYS A 100 14.31 -8.90 12.73
C LYS A 100 13.70 -9.68 11.54
N ARG A 101 12.38 -9.88 11.53
CA ARG A 101 11.67 -10.55 10.42
C ARG A 101 11.77 -9.77 9.11
N PHE A 102 11.60 -8.46 9.16
CA PHE A 102 11.58 -7.58 8.00
C PHE A 102 12.99 -7.33 7.47
N GLU A 103 14.02 -7.26 8.32
CA GLU A 103 15.42 -7.21 7.87
C GLU A 103 15.80 -8.46 7.07
N LYS A 104 15.44 -9.65 7.56
CA LYS A 104 15.67 -10.90 6.82
C LYS A 104 14.99 -10.90 5.46
N LEU A 105 13.74 -10.45 5.39
CA LEU A 105 13.01 -10.31 4.12
C LEU A 105 13.69 -9.30 3.18
N LEU A 106 14.17 -8.17 3.72
CA LEU A 106 14.86 -7.14 2.95
C LEU A 106 16.15 -7.70 2.32
N ILE A 107 16.97 -8.41 3.10
CA ILE A 107 18.22 -9.02 2.63
C ILE A 107 17.95 -10.06 1.52
N ILE A 108 16.93 -10.91 1.72
CA ILE A 108 16.52 -11.90 0.71
C ILE A 108 16.08 -11.20 -0.58
N ASN A 109 15.27 -10.14 -0.47
CA ASN A 109 14.76 -9.41 -1.63
C ASN A 109 15.87 -8.64 -2.36
N ALA A 110 16.78 -7.98 -1.62
CA ALA A 110 17.95 -7.33 -2.20
C ALA A 110 18.82 -8.34 -2.99
N SER A 111 19.05 -9.52 -2.40
CA SER A 111 19.79 -10.61 -3.05
C SER A 111 19.10 -11.13 -4.32
N LYS A 112 17.76 -11.15 -4.35
CA LYS A 112 16.98 -11.54 -5.53
C LYS A 112 17.02 -10.45 -6.61
N CYS A 113 16.79 -9.19 -6.24
CA CYS A 113 16.83 -8.06 -7.15
C CYS A 113 18.22 -7.91 -7.81
N SER A 114 19.31 -8.10 -7.05
CA SER A 114 20.66 -8.05 -7.60
C SER A 114 20.95 -9.12 -8.68
N LYS A 115 20.13 -10.18 -8.73
CA LYS A 115 20.24 -11.27 -9.71
C LYS A 115 19.21 -11.16 -10.84
N MET A 116 18.30 -10.20 -10.75
CA MET A 116 17.34 -9.93 -11.81
C MET A 116 18.07 -9.23 -12.96
N GLN A 117 18.21 -9.92 -14.08
CA GLN A 117 18.61 -9.29 -15.34
C GLN A 117 17.36 -8.72 -16.00
N ILE A 118 17.37 -7.42 -16.26
CA ILE A 118 16.37 -6.79 -17.13
C ILE A 118 16.79 -7.11 -18.57
N THR A 119 16.27 -8.20 -19.12
CA THR A 119 16.42 -8.49 -20.54
C THR A 119 15.45 -7.63 -21.33
N ILE A 120 15.96 -6.62 -22.02
CA ILE A 120 15.21 -5.87 -23.04
C ILE A 120 15.06 -6.81 -24.24
N ASN A 121 13.99 -7.59 -24.26
CA ASN A 121 13.72 -8.47 -25.39
C ASN A 121 13.10 -7.64 -26.53
N GLN A 122 13.87 -7.39 -27.59
CA GLN A 122 13.45 -6.65 -28.78
C GLN A 122 12.18 -7.22 -29.43
N LEU A 123 11.88 -8.50 -29.21
CA LEU A 123 10.68 -9.16 -29.71
C LEU A 123 9.40 -8.74 -28.96
N HIS A 124 9.49 -8.37 -27.68
CA HIS A 124 8.32 -8.02 -26.87
C HIS A 124 7.70 -6.67 -27.27
N TRP A 125 8.52 -5.71 -27.71
CA TRP A 125 8.04 -4.42 -28.20
C TRP A 125 7.24 -4.57 -29.50
N GLN A 126 7.62 -5.49 -30.38
CA GLN A 126 6.85 -5.79 -31.59
C GLN A 126 5.53 -6.51 -31.30
N THR A 127 5.45 -7.32 -30.24
CA THR A 127 4.19 -7.98 -29.84
C THR A 127 3.23 -7.01 -29.16
N LEU A 128 3.72 -6.10 -28.32
CA LEU A 128 2.91 -5.06 -27.67
C LEU A 128 2.34 -4.04 -28.68
N MET A 129 3.08 -3.73 -29.75
CA MET A 129 2.61 -2.85 -30.83
C MET A 129 1.65 -3.53 -31.82
N LYS A 130 1.43 -4.85 -31.73
CA LYS A 130 0.48 -5.60 -32.60
C LYS A 130 -0.92 -5.76 -32.01
N PHE A 131 -1.11 -5.39 -30.74
CA PHE A 131 -2.40 -5.45 -30.04
C PHE A 131 -2.91 -4.06 -29.61
N LEU A 132 -2.28 -2.99 -30.10
CA LEU A 132 -2.79 -1.62 -30.16
C LEU A 132 -3.07 -1.30 -31.63
#